data_AF-A0A9E3MC72-F1
#
_entry.id   AF-A0A9E3MC72-F1
#
_cell.length_a   1.000
_cell.length_b   1.000
_cell.length_c   1.000
_cell.angle_alpha   90.00
_cell.angle_beta   90.00
_cell.angle_gamma   90.00
#
_symmetry.space_group_name_H-M   'P 1'
#
loop_
_entity.id
_entity.type
_entity.pdbx_description
1 polymer ?
#
loop_
_entity_poly.entity_id
_entity_poly.type
_entity_poly.pdbx_seq_one_letter_code
_entity_poly.pdbx_strand_id
1 'polypeptide(L)'
;MEFSNGAAFLFPARALEGLETATAAELAEVELMGETGLHWEGLDVDYSISGLMLGIFGSTAFMEAQRRGGQSRSPAKVAASRVNGAKGGRPRRTAAT
;
A
#
# COMPACT_ATOMS: atom_id res chain seq x y z
N MET A 1 -13.96 -2.04 1.45
CA MET A 1 -15.11 -1.38 0.80
C MET A 1 -15.99 -2.45 0.20
N GLU A 2 -17.30 -2.33 0.35
CA GLU A 2 -18.30 -3.28 -0.17
C GLU A 2 -19.17 -2.57 -1.20
N PHE A 3 -19.45 -3.24 -2.33
CA PHE A 3 -20.26 -2.73 -3.42
C PHE A 3 -21.66 -3.35 -3.38
N SER A 4 -22.64 -2.68 -4.00
CA SER A 4 -24.04 -3.15 -4.06
C SER A 4 -24.22 -4.51 -4.76
N ASN A 5 -23.26 -4.91 -5.60
CA ASN A 5 -23.22 -6.22 -6.25
C ASN A 5 -22.64 -7.35 -5.36
N GLY A 6 -22.36 -7.06 -4.08
CA GLY A 6 -21.78 -7.99 -3.12
C GLY A 6 -20.27 -8.20 -3.26
N ALA A 7 -19.60 -7.50 -4.18
CA ALA A 7 -18.15 -7.54 -4.28
C ALA A 7 -17.52 -6.72 -3.14
N ALA A 8 -16.36 -7.16 -2.67
CA ALA A 8 -15.54 -6.40 -1.73
C ALA A 8 -14.18 -6.10 -2.33
N PHE A 9 -13.71 -4.86 -2.11
CA PHE A 9 -12.36 -4.44 -2.45
C PHE A 9 -11.61 -4.01 -1.20
N LEU A 10 -10.41 -4.56 -1.03
CA LEU A 10 -9.51 -4.30 0.10
C LEU A 10 -8.19 -3.77 -0.43
N PHE A 11 -7.68 -2.74 0.22
CA PHE A 11 -6.39 -2.12 -0.08
C PHE A 11 -5.69 -1.70 1.23
N PRO A 12 -4.35 -1.66 1.25
CA PRO A 12 -3.61 -1.23 2.42
C PRO A 12 -3.64 0.30 2.54
N ALA A 13 -4.52 0.85 3.38
CA ALA A 13 -4.68 2.30 3.53
C ALA A 13 -3.36 3.06 3.79
N ARG A 14 -2.44 2.50 4.59
CA ARG A 14 -1.14 3.10 4.88
C ARG A 14 -0.14 3.10 3.70
N ALA A 15 -0.49 2.49 2.58
CA ALA A 15 0.29 2.57 1.35
C ALA A 15 -0.12 3.78 0.47
N LEU A 16 -1.20 4.48 0.83
CA LEU A 16 -1.67 5.67 0.13
C LEU A 16 -0.87 6.89 0.61
N GLU A 17 -0.49 7.75 -0.34
CA GLU A 17 0.14 9.04 -0.06
C GLU A 17 -0.77 9.90 0.84
N GLY A 18 -0.21 10.42 1.93
CA GLY A 18 -0.93 11.20 2.94
C GLY A 18 -1.60 10.36 4.05
N LEU A 19 -1.63 9.03 3.93
CA LEU A 19 -2.21 8.12 4.94
C LEU A 19 -1.17 7.25 5.66
N GLU A 20 0.13 7.42 5.37
CA GLU A 20 1.20 6.54 5.83
C GLU A 20 1.26 6.47 7.36
N THR A 21 1.12 7.63 8.01
CA THR A 21 1.23 7.80 9.46
C THR A 21 -0.11 7.99 10.15
N ALA A 22 -1.23 8.00 9.42
CA ALA A 22 -2.56 8.22 9.98
C ALA A 22 -2.89 7.18 11.05
N THR A 23 -3.45 7.59 12.18
CA THR A 23 -3.90 6.68 13.24
C THR A 23 -5.07 5.80 12.76
N ALA A 24 -5.36 4.72 13.48
CA ALA A 24 -6.52 3.89 13.15
C ALA A 24 -7.85 4.68 13.26
N ALA A 25 -7.91 5.67 14.15
CA ALA A 25 -9.07 6.55 14.28
C ALA A 25 -9.21 7.45 13.05
N GLU A 26 -8.14 8.16 12.65
CA GLU A 26 -8.17 9.01 11.45
C GLU A 26 -8.50 8.22 10.19
N LEU A 27 -7.98 6.99 10.04
CA LEU A 27 -8.32 6.13 8.91
C LEU A 27 -9.79 5.69 8.89
N ALA A 28 -10.45 5.62 10.06
CA ALA A 28 -11.85 5.23 10.17
C ALA A 28 -12.82 6.34 9.78
N GLU A 29 -12.37 7.60 9.78
CA GLU A 29 -13.15 8.79 9.35
C GLU A 29 -13.29 8.91 7.83
N VAL A 30 -13.18 7.79 7.09
CA VAL A 30 -13.32 7.80 5.63
C VAL A 30 -14.78 8.04 5.23
N GLU A 31 -14.99 8.98 4.32
CA GLU A 31 -16.30 9.31 3.77
C GLU A 31 -16.35 9.08 2.26
N LEU A 32 -17.56 8.85 1.74
CA LEU A 32 -17.80 8.82 0.30
C LEU A 32 -18.00 10.24 -0.22
N MET A 33 -17.14 10.66 -1.14
CA MET A 33 -17.34 11.88 -1.92
C MET A 33 -18.04 11.52 -3.22
N GLY A 34 -19.38 11.69 -3.23
CA GLY A 34 -20.22 11.24 -4.35
C GLY A 34 -20.25 9.71 -4.46
N GLU A 35 -20.30 9.18 -5.69
CA GLU A 35 -20.42 7.73 -5.92
C GLU A 35 -19.06 7.03 -6.08
N THR A 36 -17.97 7.77 -6.32
CA THR A 36 -16.70 7.19 -6.76
C THR A 36 -15.46 7.69 -6.01
N GLY A 37 -15.62 8.66 -5.09
CA GLY A 37 -14.53 9.23 -4.30
C GLY A 37 -14.53 8.73 -2.86
N LEU A 38 -13.34 8.56 -2.30
CA LEU A 38 -13.09 8.40 -0.87
C LEU A 38 -12.38 9.66 -0.38
N HIS A 39 -12.85 10.22 0.72
CA HIS A 39 -12.35 11.46 1.29
C HIS A 39 -12.05 11.27 2.77
N TRP A 40 -10.95 11.86 3.24
CA TRP A 40 -10.64 11.99 4.66
C TRP A 40 -10.46 13.47 5.00
N GLU A 41 -11.51 14.10 5.56
CA GLU A 41 -11.52 15.55 5.86
C GLU A 41 -10.38 15.96 6.78
N GLY A 42 -10.16 15.22 7.87
CA GLY A 42 -9.12 15.54 8.85
C GLY A 42 -7.69 15.39 8.33
N LEU A 43 -7.51 14.69 7.20
CA LEU A 43 -6.21 14.44 6.57
C LEU A 43 -6.05 15.21 5.25
N ASP A 44 -7.11 15.87 4.76
CA ASP A 44 -7.16 16.58 3.48
C ASP A 44 -6.66 15.72 2.30
N VAL A 45 -7.18 14.48 2.20
CA VAL A 45 -6.84 13.57 1.12
C VAL A 45 -8.06 12.96 0.44
N ASP A 46 -7.94 12.84 -0.88
CA ASP A 46 -8.96 12.31 -1.77
C ASP A 46 -8.40 11.19 -2.65
N TYR A 47 -9.20 10.14 -2.81
CA TYR A 47 -8.89 9.02 -3.69
C TYR A 47 -10.09 8.62 -4.52
N SER A 48 -9.88 8.38 -5.81
CA SER A 48 -10.90 7.71 -6.62
C SER A 48 -10.87 6.21 -6.38
N ILE A 49 -12.04 5.60 -6.21
CA ILE A 49 -12.19 4.15 -6.09
C ILE A 49 -11.59 3.44 -7.31
N SER A 50 -11.86 3.95 -8.51
CA SER A 50 -11.31 3.41 -9.76
C SER A 50 -9.77 3.50 -9.81
N GLY A 51 -9.19 4.60 -9.34
CA GLY A 51 -7.74 4.76 -9.22
C GLY A 51 -7.12 3.72 -8.28
N LEU A 52 -7.73 3.51 -7.11
CA LEU A 52 -7.27 2.48 -6.17
C LEU A 52 -7.37 1.07 -6.77
N MET A 53 -8.43 0.76 -7.52
CA MET A 53 -8.57 -0.53 -8.23
C MET A 53 -7.53 -0.71 -9.33
N LEU A 54 -7.05 0.38 -9.95
CA LEU A 54 -5.95 0.37 -10.91
C LEU A 54 -4.55 0.36 -10.26
N GLY A 55 -4.48 0.40 -8.92
CA GLY A 55 -3.22 0.41 -8.17
C GLY A 55 -2.55 1.78 -8.07
N ILE A 56 -3.30 2.87 -8.29
CA ILE A 56 -2.81 4.24 -8.14
C ILE A 56 -3.00 4.66 -6.68
N PHE A 57 -1.91 4.64 -5.90
CA PHE A 57 -1.92 4.92 -4.45
C PHE A 57 -1.36 6.31 -4.09
N GLY A 58 -1.22 7.19 -5.08
CA GLY A 58 -0.72 8.54 -4.88
C GLY A 58 -0.20 9.12 -6.18
N SER A 59 0.54 10.22 -6.06
CA SER A 59 1.24 10.87 -7.15
C SER A 59 2.29 9.95 -7.77
N THR A 60 2.61 10.19 -9.04
CA THR A 60 3.70 9.48 -9.73
C THR A 60 5.03 9.60 -8.98
N ALA A 61 5.32 10.78 -8.42
CA ALA A 61 6.54 11.02 -7.66
C ALA A 61 6.61 10.15 -6.38
N PHE A 62 5.51 10.08 -5.63
CA PHE A 62 5.39 9.24 -4.45
C PHE A 62 5.58 7.76 -4.77
N MET A 63 4.84 7.25 -5.76
CA MET A 63 4.93 5.85 -6.16
C MET A 63 6.32 5.48 -6.69
N GLU A 64 6.97 6.38 -7.42
CA GLU A 64 8.37 6.19 -7.83
C GLU A 64 9.34 6.15 -6.64
N ALA A 65 9.16 7.02 -5.65
CA ALA A 65 9.97 7.03 -4.44
C ALA A 65 9.83 5.71 -3.66
N GLN A 66 8.61 5.21 -3.48
CA GLN A 66 8.33 3.91 -2.86
C GLN A 66 9.01 2.76 -3.63
N ARG A 67 8.89 2.75 -4.97
CA ARG A 67 9.54 1.75 -5.82
C ARG A 67 11.06 1.79 -5.66
N ARG A 68 11.68 2.98 -5.67
CA ARG A 68 13.13 3.16 -5.48
C ARG A 68 13.56 2.71 -4.08
N GLY A 69 12.80 3.02 -3.04
CA GLY A 69 13.02 2.53 -1.67
C GLY A 69 13.01 1.00 -1.61
N GLY A 70 12.03 0.36 -2.27
CA GLY A 70 11.95 -1.08 -2.46
C GLY A 70 13.15 -1.69 -3.21
N GLN A 71 13.80 -0.93 -4.08
CA GLN A 71 15.01 -1.33 -4.82
C GLN A 71 16.33 -0.93 -4.15
N SER A 72 16.28 -0.13 -3.08
CA SER A 72 17.48 0.33 -2.36
C SER A 72 18.39 -0.83 -1.96
N ARG A 73 19.70 -0.66 -2.13
CA ARG A 73 20.77 -1.59 -1.75
C ARG A 73 21.65 -1.00 -0.62
N SER A 74 21.06 -0.19 0.26
CA SER A 74 21.79 0.42 1.36
C SER A 74 22.42 -0.64 2.29
N PRO A 75 23.55 -0.35 2.95
CA PRO A 75 24.20 -1.29 3.87
C PRO A 75 23.24 -1.85 4.93
N ALA A 76 22.37 -0.99 5.49
CA ALA A 76 21.35 -1.37 6.46
C ALA A 76 20.34 -2.39 5.88
N LYS A 77 19.87 -2.17 4.65
CA LYS A 77 18.91 -3.06 4.00
C LYS A 77 19.55 -4.39 3.58
N VAL A 78 20.81 -4.37 3.16
CA VAL A 78 21.59 -5.59 2.90
C VAL A 78 21.76 -6.40 4.18
N ALA A 79 22.11 -5.76 5.30
CA ALA A 79 22.22 -6.42 6.61
C ALA A 79 20.88 -7.03 7.05
N ALA A 80 19.77 -6.27 6.95
CA ALA A 80 18.44 -6.78 7.27
C ALA A 80 18.03 -7.99 6.40
N SER A 81 18.31 -7.94 5.09
CA SER A 81 18.05 -9.06 4.18
C SER A 81 18.83 -10.32 4.55
N ARG A 82 20.11 -10.18 4.96
CA ARG A 82 20.92 -11.32 5.45
C ARG A 82 20.33 -11.94 6.71
N VAL A 83 19.93 -11.11 7.68
CA VAL A 83 19.28 -11.58 8.92
C VAL A 83 17.96 -12.30 8.60
N ASN A 84 17.15 -11.75 7.70
CA ASN A 84 15.89 -12.38 7.27
C ASN A 84 16.12 -13.69 6.51
N GLY A 85 17.15 -13.76 5.66
CA GLY A 85 17.52 -14.98 4.95
C GLY A 85 17.95 -16.11 5.89
N ALA A 86 18.63 -15.80 7.00
CA ALA A 86 19.02 -16.77 8.01
C ALA A 86 17.83 -17.41 8.74
N LYS A 87 16.67 -16.75 8.78
CA LYS A 87 15.42 -17.27 9.38
C LYS A 87 14.65 -18.24 8.49
N GLY A 88 15.28 -18.77 7.44
CA GLY A 88 14.66 -19.72 6.52
C GLY A 88 14.06 -19.03 5.29
N GLY A 89 14.88 -18.21 4.60
CA GLY A 89 14.49 -17.57 3.34
C GLY A 89 13.91 -18.54 2.31
N ARG A 90 13.40 -18.00 1.20
CA ARG A 90 12.67 -18.78 0.17
C ARG A 90 13.36 -20.12 -0.13
N PRO A 91 12.73 -21.27 0.14
CA PRO A 91 13.32 -22.58 -0.12
C PRO A 91 13.80 -22.67 -1.57
N ARG A 92 15.01 -23.19 -1.78
CA ARG A 92 15.51 -23.42 -3.14
C ARG A 92 14.57 -24.42 -3.81
N ARG A 93 14.04 -24.05 -4.98
CA ARG A 93 13.27 -24.96 -5.82
C ARG A 93 14.20 -26.12 -6.18
N THR A 94 13.99 -27.29 -5.58
CA THR A 94 14.65 -28.54 -5.99
C THR A 94 14.20 -28.83 -7.42
N ALA A 95 15.16 -29.01 -8.34
CA ALA A 95 14.85 -29.47 -9.68
C ALA A 95 14.12 -30.82 -9.56
N ALA A 96 12.90 -30.90 -10.10
CA ALA A 96 12.22 -32.18 -10.24
C ALA A 96 13.05 -33.03 -11.22
N THR A 97 13.41 -34.24 -10.77
CA THR A 97 13.99 -35.28 -11.62
C THR A 97 12.88 -35.91 -12.45
#